data_AF-A0A7J6UAR9-F1
#
_entry.id   AF-A0A7J6UAR9-F1
#
_cell.length_a   1.000
_cell.length_b   1.000
_cell.length_c   1.000
_cell.angle_alpha   90.00
_cell.angle_beta   90.00
_cell.angle_gamma   90.00
#
_symmetry.space_group_name_H-M   'P 1'
#
loop_
_entity.id
_entity.type
_entity.pdbx_description
1 polymer ?
#
loop_
_entity_poly.entity_id
_entity_poly.type
_entity_poly.pdbx_seq_one_letter_code
_entity_poly.pdbx_strand_id
1 'polypeptide(L)'
;MAKQLKSIEDEILRLLASSEGDILEDETLINTLAVSKETSAVINTKVEEAKVTEKEIDEARTSYRPVAFRSSLIFFCIVELITIDPMYQFSLQWYQNLLSMGIDNAPKSE
;
A
#
# COMPACT_ATOMS: atom_id res chain seq x y z
N MET A 1 0.70 -6.33 8.45
CA MET A 1 1.35 -7.66 8.63
C MET A 1 2.61 -7.59 9.49
N ALA A 2 3.54 -6.65 9.25
CA ALA A 2 4.74 -6.49 10.09
C ALA A 2 4.47 -6.32 11.60
N LYS A 3 3.41 -5.59 11.97
CA LYS A 3 2.98 -5.42 13.39
C LYS A 3 2.48 -6.73 14.03
N GLN A 4 1.86 -7.61 13.25
CA GLN A 4 1.37 -8.91 13.74
C GLN A 4 2.52 -9.89 13.95
N LEU A 5 3.49 -9.94 13.02
CA LEU A 5 4.68 -10.77 13.17
C LEU A 5 5.47 -10.38 14.43
N LYS A 6 5.70 -9.08 14.61
CA LYS A 6 6.36 -8.54 15.81
C LYS A 6 5.60 -8.88 17.09
N SER A 7 4.27 -8.79 17.08
CA SER A 7 3.44 -9.16 18.24
C SER A 7 3.56 -10.65 18.59
N ILE A 8 3.73 -11.52 17.60
CA ILE A 8 3.94 -12.96 17.83
C ILE A 8 5.35 -13.20 18.39
N GLU A 9 6.38 -12.52 17.88
CA GLU A 9 7.73 -12.58 18.43
C GLU A 9 7.78 -12.09 19.89
N ASP A 10 7.13 -10.96 20.18
CA ASP A 10 7.04 -10.40 21.53
C ASP A 10 6.29 -11.34 22.48
N GLU A 11 5.24 -12.02 22.00
CA GLU A 11 4.50 -13.03 22.75
C GLU A 11 5.35 -14.27 23.06
N ILE A 12 6.11 -14.77 22.09
CA ILE A 12 7.04 -15.89 22.26
C ILE A 12 8.12 -15.54 23.30
N LEU A 13 8.72 -14.34 23.18
CA LEU A 13 9.74 -13.86 24.11
C LEU A 13 9.18 -13.73 25.52
N ARG A 14 7.95 -13.23 25.67
CA ARG A 14 7.27 -13.14 26.97
C ARG A 14 7.09 -14.52 27.58
N LEU A 15 6.56 -15.47 26.82
CA LEU A 15 6.28 -16.83 27.28
C LEU A 15 7.57 -17.57 27.69
N LEU A 16 8.65 -17.41 26.94
CA LEU A 16 9.98 -17.93 27.30
C LEU A 16 10.53 -17.28 28.57
N ALA A 17 10.32 -15.97 28.76
CA ALA A 17 10.81 -15.26 29.93
C ALA A 17 10.00 -15.55 31.22
N SER A 18 8.72 -15.90 31.08
CA SER A 18 7.84 -16.20 32.22
C SER A 18 7.85 -17.67 32.66
N SER A 19 8.47 -18.56 31.88
CA SER A 19 8.50 -19.99 32.19
C SER A 19 9.59 -20.26 33.25
N GLU A 20 9.16 -20.59 34.47
CA GLU A 20 10.03 -21.00 35.58
C GLU A 20 9.94 -22.53 35.76
N GLY A 21 11.03 -23.27 35.51
CA GLY A 21 11.07 -24.73 35.63
C GLY A 21 11.54 -25.45 34.36
N ASP A 22 11.22 -26.73 34.20
CA ASP A 22 11.50 -27.48 32.97
C ASP A 22 10.47 -27.11 31.90
N ILE A 23 10.93 -26.30 30.93
CA ILE A 23 10.13 -25.81 29.80
C ILE A 23 9.54 -26.94 28.93
N LEU A 24 10.04 -28.16 29.04
CA LEU A 24 9.54 -29.32 28.31
C LEU A 24 8.27 -29.91 28.94
N GLU A 25 7.97 -29.58 30.20
CA GLU A 25 6.74 -30.01 30.89
C GLU A 25 5.58 -29.01 30.71
N ASP A 26 5.86 -27.80 30.21
CA ASP A 26 4.84 -26.77 29.96
C ASP A 26 4.10 -27.04 28.64
N GLU A 27 3.04 -27.84 28.73
CA GLU A 27 2.16 -28.16 27.60
C GLU A 27 1.53 -26.91 26.96
N THR A 28 1.32 -25.84 27.74
CA THR A 28 0.74 -24.58 27.23
C THR A 28 1.73 -23.79 26.39
N LEU A 29 3.01 -23.78 26.80
CA LEU A 29 4.11 -23.18 26.05
C LEU A 29 4.32 -23.94 24.72
N ILE A 30 4.35 -25.28 24.76
CA ILE A 30 4.55 -26.12 23.57
C ILE A 30 3.44 -25.89 22.54
N ASN A 31 2.18 -25.88 22.98
CA ASN A 31 1.04 -25.65 22.08
C ASN A 31 1.07 -24.22 21.49
N THR A 32 1.39 -23.21 22.30
CA THR A 32 1.46 -21.82 21.83
C THR A 32 2.59 -21.60 20.84
N LEU A 33 3.76 -22.24 21.04
CA LEU A 33 4.88 -22.23 20.10
C LEU A 33 4.51 -22.92 18.79
N ALA A 34 3.78 -24.04 18.83
CA ALA A 34 3.33 -24.76 17.64
C ALA A 34 2.37 -23.89 16.79
N VAL A 35 1.35 -23.29 17.42
CA VAL A 35 0.40 -22.39 16.76
C VAL A 35 1.09 -21.14 16.23
N SER A 36 2.04 -20.58 16.98
CA SER A 36 2.81 -19.39 16.55
C SER A 36 3.72 -19.69 15.36
N LYS A 37 4.31 -20.89 15.30
CA LYS A 37 5.13 -21.35 14.17
C LYS A 37 4.30 -21.50 12.91
N GLU A 38 3.12 -22.11 13.00
CA GLU A 38 2.20 -22.24 11.86
C GLU A 38 1.73 -20.87 11.38
N THR A 39 1.30 -20.01 12.29
CA THR A 39 0.83 -18.66 11.98
C THR A 39 1.94 -17.81 11.35
N SER A 40 3.16 -17.90 11.86
CA SER A 40 4.33 -17.19 11.31
C SER A 40 4.66 -17.66 9.89
N ALA A 41 4.58 -18.98 9.63
CA ALA A 41 4.78 -19.51 8.28
C ALA A 41 3.74 -18.98 7.29
N VAL A 42 2.45 -18.95 7.69
CA VAL A 42 1.37 -18.39 6.87
C VAL A 42 1.57 -16.89 6.62
N ILE A 43 1.95 -16.12 7.64
CA ILE A 43 2.24 -14.68 7.49
C ILE A 43 3.41 -14.47 6.53
N ASN A 44 4.46 -15.27 6.62
CA ASN A 44 5.65 -15.11 5.78
C ASN A 44 5.33 -15.37 4.30
N THR A 45 4.53 -16.40 4.00
CA THR A 45 4.02 -16.65 2.65
C THR A 45 3.20 -15.46 2.13
N LYS A 46 2.27 -14.94 2.94
CA LYS A 46 1.46 -13.77 2.57
C LYS A 46 2.27 -12.50 2.36
N VAL A 47 3.35 -12.31 3.12
CA VAL A 47 4.27 -11.19 2.93
C VAL A 47 4.99 -11.31 1.60
N GLU A 48 5.40 -12.51 1.20
CA GLU A 48 6.06 -12.71 -0.09
C GLU A 48 5.11 -12.48 -1.26
N GLU A 49 3.88 -12.99 -1.19
CA GLU A 49 2.82 -12.70 -2.17
C GLU A 49 2.52 -11.20 -2.25
N ALA A 50 2.47 -10.51 -1.11
CA ALA A 50 2.24 -9.07 -1.06
C ALA A 50 3.38 -8.28 -1.72
N LYS A 51 4.65 -8.69 -1.57
CA LYS A 51 5.79 -8.04 -2.25
C LYS A 51 5.71 -8.19 -3.78
N VAL A 52 5.35 -9.38 -4.25
CA VAL A 52 5.17 -9.62 -5.69
C VAL A 52 4.06 -8.70 -6.23
N THR A 53 2.93 -8.67 -5.54
CA THR A 53 1.80 -7.80 -5.90
C THR A 53 2.17 -6.32 -5.83
N GLU A 54 2.91 -5.89 -4.81
CA GLU A 54 3.38 -4.51 -4.65
C GLU A 54 4.27 -4.10 -5.82
N LYS A 55 5.16 -5.00 -6.26
CA LYS A 55 6.02 -4.75 -7.41
C LYS A 55 5.21 -4.57 -8.69
N GLU A 56 4.24 -5.45 -8.95
CA GLU A 56 3.36 -5.32 -10.12
C GLU A 56 2.56 -4.01 -10.10
N ILE A 57 2.06 -3.62 -8.92
CA ILE A 57 1.36 -2.34 -8.73
C ILE A 57 2.29 -1.16 -8.99
N ASP A 58 3.53 -1.18 -8.49
CA ASP A 58 4.47 -0.07 -8.68
C ASP A 58 4.95 0.05 -10.13
N GLU A 59 5.13 -1.07 -10.83
CA GLU A 59 5.42 -1.11 -12.26
C GLU A 59 4.27 -0.47 -13.06
N ALA A 60 3.03 -0.89 -12.81
CA ALA A 60 1.84 -0.30 -13.43
C ALA A 60 1.73 1.20 -13.11
N ARG A 61 1.93 1.60 -11.85
CA ARG A 61 1.86 3.00 -11.42
C ARG A 61 2.94 3.86 -12.07
N THR A 62 4.14 3.32 -12.25
CA THR A 62 5.25 4.04 -12.90
C THR A 62 4.94 4.36 -14.35
N SER A 63 4.22 3.48 -15.06
CA SER A 63 3.78 3.75 -16.44
C SER A 63 2.90 5.01 -16.56
N TYR A 64 2.07 5.30 -15.54
CA TYR A 64 1.17 6.45 -15.53
C TYR A 64 1.79 7.73 -14.94
N ARG A 65 2.95 7.65 -14.26
CA ARG A 65 3.62 8.83 -13.67
C ARG A 65 3.87 9.97 -14.67
N PRO A 66 4.38 9.73 -15.89
CA PRO A 66 4.62 10.81 -16.84
C PRO A 66 3.34 11.53 -17.26
N VAL A 67 2.25 10.79 -17.44
CA VAL A 67 0.93 11.34 -17.80
C VAL A 67 0.37 12.16 -16.64
N ALA A 68 0.47 11.65 -15.41
CA ALA A 68 0.05 12.37 -14.21
C ALA A 68 0.83 13.69 -14.04
N PHE A 69 2.14 13.69 -14.30
CA PHE A 69 2.96 14.90 -14.25
C PHE A 69 2.52 15.93 -15.29
N ARG A 70 2.33 15.52 -16.56
CA ARG A 70 1.84 16.41 -17.62
C ARG A 70 0.46 16.97 -17.30
N SER A 71 -0.44 16.15 -16.78
CA SER A 71 -1.77 16.60 -16.35
C SER A 71 -1.69 17.64 -15.24
N SER A 72 -0.80 17.45 -14.26
CA SER A 72 -0.60 18.46 -13.21
C SER A 72 -0.07 19.78 -13.76
N LEU A 73 0.87 19.73 -14.72
CA LEU A 73 1.42 20.93 -15.36
C LEU A 73 0.32 21.72 -16.09
N ILE A 74 -0.53 21.05 -16.87
CA ILE A 74 -1.63 21.68 -17.60
C ILE A 74 -2.60 22.36 -16.62
N PHE A 75 -2.95 21.69 -15.52
CA PHE A 75 -3.81 22.29 -14.50
C PHE A 75 -3.21 23.58 -13.93
N PHE A 76 -1.93 23.58 -13.57
CA PHE A 76 -1.28 24.78 -13.05
C PHE A 76 -1.19 25.90 -14.08
N CYS A 77 -0.93 25.59 -15.36
CA CYS A 77 -1.01 26.58 -16.43
C CYS A 77 -2.42 27.19 -16.55
N ILE A 78 -3.48 26.39 -16.40
CA ILE A 78 -4.87 26.89 -16.41
C ILE A 78 -5.13 27.80 -15.21
N VAL A 79 -4.63 27.45 -14.03
CA VAL A 79 -4.77 28.28 -12.82
C VAL A 79 -4.07 29.63 -13.01
N GLU A 80 -2.93 29.68 -13.70
CA GLU A 80 -2.22 30.93 -13.98
C GLU A 80 -2.97 31.88 -14.93
N LEU A 81 -3.95 31.39 -15.72
CA LEU A 81 -4.73 32.23 -16.62
C LEU A 81 -5.55 33.30 -15.91
N ILE A 82 -5.84 33.12 -14.61
CA ILE A 82 -6.49 34.14 -13.77
C ILE A 82 -5.72 35.46 -13.74
N THR A 83 -4.40 35.43 -13.99
CA THR A 83 -3.55 36.62 -14.01
C THR A 83 -3.77 37.50 -15.24
N ILE A 84 -4.32 36.93 -16.32
CA ILE A 84 -4.65 37.66 -17.55
C ILE A 84 -6.04 38.28 -17.42
N ASP A 85 -7.03 37.46 -17.05
CA ASP A 85 -8.41 37.90 -16.80
C ASP A 85 -9.03 37.06 -15.68
N PRO A 86 -9.65 37.69 -14.66
CA PRO A 86 -10.34 36.98 -13.57
C PRO A 86 -11.43 36.01 -14.02
N MET A 87 -11.97 36.17 -15.23
CA MET A 87 -12.98 35.27 -15.81
C MET A 87 -12.41 33.87 -16.11
N TYR A 88 -11.09 33.71 -16.28
CA TYR A 88 -10.44 32.41 -16.52
C TYR A 88 -10.15 31.61 -15.24
N GLN A 89 -10.98 31.76 -14.21
CA GLN A 89 -10.87 30.97 -12.98
C GLN A 89 -11.67 29.67 -13.10
N PHE A 90 -10.96 28.53 -13.03
CA PHE A 90 -11.56 27.20 -13.10
C PHE A 90 -11.35 26.43 -11.80
N SER A 91 -12.30 25.56 -11.44
CA SER A 91 -12.18 24.68 -10.28
C SER A 91 -11.39 23.41 -10.61
N LEU A 92 -10.75 22.82 -9.60
CA LEU A 92 -10.11 21.51 -9.75
C LEU A 92 -11.10 20.43 -10.21
N GLN A 93 -12.34 20.47 -9.70
CA GLN A 93 -13.39 19.52 -10.08
C GLN A 93 -13.71 19.61 -11.58
N TRP A 94 -13.78 20.83 -12.13
CA TRP A 94 -13.99 21.02 -13.56
C TRP A 94 -12.86 20.39 -14.38
N TYR A 95 -11.61 20.60 -13.97
CA TYR A 95 -10.44 20.02 -14.64
C TYR A 95 -10.42 18.49 -14.57
N GLN A 96 -10.75 17.92 -13.40
CA GLN A 96 -10.86 16.47 -13.24
C GLN A 96 -11.92 15.87 -14.16
N ASN A 97 -13.09 16.50 -14.25
CA ASN A 97 -14.14 16.05 -15.17
C ASN A 97 -13.70 16.13 -16.64
N LEU A 98 -13.00 17.20 -17.02
CA LEU A 98 -12.43 17.35 -18.36
C LEU A 98 -11.42 16.24 -18.68
N LEU A 99 -10.54 15.94 -17.73
CA LEU A 99 -9.55 14.87 -17.89
C LEU A 99 -10.21 13.50 -18.02
N SER A 100 -11.22 13.19 -17.20
CA SER A 100 -11.99 11.94 -17.31
C SER A 100 -12.68 11.83 -18.67
N MET A 101 -13.33 12.89 -19.15
CA MET A 101 -13.91 12.90 -20.49
C MET A 101 -12.86 12.69 -21.58
N GLY A 102 -11.67 13.25 -21.43
CA GLY A 102 -10.56 13.04 -22.36
C GLY A 102 -10.08 11.59 -22.40
N ILE A 103 -10.05 10.92 -21.24
CA ILE A 103 -9.69 9.50 -21.13
C ILE A 103 -10.79 8.63 -21.76
N ASP A 104 -12.06 8.90 -21.48
CA ASP A 104 -13.19 8.13 -21.99
C ASP A 104 -13.32 8.20 -23.52
N ASN A 105 -12.98 9.36 -24.10
CA ASN A 105 -13.02 9.58 -25.55
C ASN A 105 -11.71 9.25 -26.26
N ALA A 106 -10.64 8.91 -25.52
CA ALA A 106 -9.37 8.55 -26.14
C ALA A 106 -9.52 7.23 -26.91
N PRO A 107 -8.94 7.11 -28.12
CA PRO A 107 -8.84 5.82 -28.79
C PRO A 107 -8.06 4.86 -27.88
N LYS A 108 -8.50 3.59 -27.83
CA LYS A 108 -7.77 2.57 -27.09
C LYS A 108 -6.35 2.47 -27.66
N SER A 109 -5.37 2.33 -26.78
CA SER A 109 -4.01 2.00 -27.22
C SER A 109 -4.06 0.66 -27.95
N GLU A 110 -3.41 0.58 -29.12
CA GLU A 110 -3.02 -0.71 -29.71
C GLU A 110 -2.05 -1.45 -28.79
#